data_AF-A0A8W8NS38-F1
#
_entry.id   AF-A0A8W8NS38-F1
#
_cell.length_a   1.000
_cell.length_b   1.000
_cell.length_c   1.000
_cell.angle_alpha   90.00
_cell.angle_beta   90.00
_cell.angle_gamma   90.00
#
_symmetry.space_group_name_H-M   'P 1'
#
loop_
_entity.id
_entity.type
_entity.pdbx_description
1 polymer ?
#
loop_
_entity_poly.entity_id
_entity_poly.type
_entity_poly.pdbx_seq_one_letter_code
_entity_poly.pdbx_strand_id
1 'polypeptide(L)'
;MMSLFIRASFLLQFICNIEISIASQCACATDYVHVRSGAGTTHHILGTLSTGSCVTFKEHMMSATGYQWANVDYHGQNGWIASDYLTFKECSQSSSTHTGTHSTAGCPTIISRSEWGARAPTHHNGRLPATPGHVYIHHGATPGCHTKADCIQRVRSYQNYHMDSHGWSDIGYSFVIGEDGNVYEGRGWDTVGAHTLHHNTDGLGFCVMGNFMTHAPNDMAINAVKSLIHCGVQMGKITHNYVLKGHRDVGQTACPGDKLYALIKTWPHYHH
;
A
#
# COMPACT_ATOMS: atom_id res chain seq x y z
N MET A 1 55.94 55.73 -23.69
CA MET A 1 54.48 56.01 -23.77
C MET A 1 53.77 54.68 -23.86
N MET A 2 53.25 54.18 -22.73
CA MET A 2 52.65 52.85 -22.59
C MET A 2 51.62 52.86 -21.44
N SER A 3 50.50 52.18 -21.67
CA SER A 3 49.50 51.64 -20.73
C SER A 3 48.55 52.54 -19.92
N LEU A 4 47.27 52.45 -20.31
CA LEU A 4 46.11 51.84 -19.61
C LEU A 4 45.96 51.93 -18.06
N PHE A 5 44.70 52.17 -17.64
CA PHE A 5 43.90 51.63 -16.50
C PHE A 5 43.02 52.74 -15.87
N ILE A 6 41.73 52.82 -16.19
CA ILE A 6 40.56 52.26 -15.44
C ILE A 6 40.53 52.63 -13.95
N ARG A 7 39.48 53.35 -13.52
CA ARG A 7 38.76 53.23 -12.22
C ARG A 7 37.41 53.96 -12.38
N ALA A 8 36.26 53.28 -12.47
CA ALA A 8 35.54 52.44 -11.49
C ALA A 8 34.31 53.22 -10.96
N SER A 9 33.18 53.05 -11.66
CA SER A 9 31.85 53.40 -11.20
C SER A 9 31.43 52.46 -10.07
N PHE A 10 31.12 53.01 -8.90
CA PHE A 10 30.37 52.31 -7.86
C PHE A 10 28.89 52.69 -8.01
N LEU A 11 28.15 51.92 -8.81
CA LEU A 11 26.70 51.79 -8.61
C LEU A 11 26.50 50.59 -7.71
N LEU A 12 25.91 50.83 -6.53
CA LEU A 12 25.44 49.78 -5.64
C LEU A 12 24.24 49.09 -6.30
N GLN A 13 24.50 48.07 -7.12
CA GLN A 13 23.45 47.19 -7.61
C GLN A 13 23.07 46.26 -6.45
N PHE A 14 21.91 46.51 -5.84
CA PHE A 14 21.19 45.51 -5.07
C PHE A 14 20.89 44.34 -6.01
N ILE A 15 21.73 43.31 -5.99
CA ILE A 15 21.39 42.02 -6.59
C ILE A 15 20.53 41.32 -5.54
N CYS A 16 19.21 41.46 -5.68
CA CYS A 16 18.28 40.54 -5.06
C CYS A 16 18.57 39.16 -5.67
N ASN A 17 19.22 38.28 -4.91
CA ASN A 17 19.26 36.85 -5.23
C ASN A 17 17.82 36.33 -5.10
N ILE A 18 17.04 36.48 -6.16
CA ILE A 18 15.85 35.67 -6.34
C ILE A 18 16.39 34.28 -6.68
N GLU A 19 16.52 33.43 -5.65
CA GLU A 19 16.40 32.00 -5.88
C GLU A 19 15.01 31.79 -6.48
N ILE A 20 14.95 31.63 -7.80
CA ILE A 20 13.76 31.09 -8.45
C ILE A 20 13.67 29.66 -7.94
N SER A 21 12.91 29.47 -6.85
CA SER A 21 12.37 28.18 -6.49
C SER A 21 11.49 27.75 -7.66
N ILE A 22 12.05 27.00 -8.61
CA ILE A 22 11.26 26.27 -9.59
C ILE A 22 10.29 25.41 -8.80
N ALA A 23 9.01 25.74 -8.89
CA ALA A 23 7.96 24.95 -8.29
C ALA A 23 8.11 23.53 -8.88
N SER A 24 8.27 22.54 -8.01
CA SER A 24 8.41 21.16 -8.49
C SER A 24 7.11 20.79 -9.21
N GLN A 25 7.21 20.32 -10.45
CA GLN A 25 6.04 19.83 -11.18
C GLN A 25 5.75 18.38 -10.76
N CYS A 26 4.47 18.05 -10.63
CA CYS A 26 3.98 16.72 -10.28
C CYS A 26 3.33 16.08 -11.50
N ALA A 27 3.62 14.80 -11.76
CA ALA A 27 2.93 13.96 -12.71
C ALA A 27 1.94 13.07 -11.98
N CYS A 28 0.65 13.24 -12.24
CA CYS A 28 -0.43 12.50 -11.59
C CYS A 28 -1.08 11.52 -12.55
N ALA A 29 -1.22 10.28 -12.13
CA ALA A 29 -1.85 9.23 -12.89
C ALA A 29 -3.34 9.54 -13.16
N THR A 30 -3.75 9.55 -14.42
CA THR A 30 -5.18 9.66 -14.82
C THR A 30 -5.83 8.28 -14.93
N ASP A 31 -5.02 7.22 -15.00
CA ASP A 31 -5.42 5.81 -14.97
C ASP A 31 -4.32 4.97 -14.29
N TYR A 32 -4.57 3.68 -14.07
CA TYR A 32 -3.54 2.74 -13.63
C TYR A 32 -2.38 2.68 -14.62
N VAL A 33 -1.16 2.93 -14.14
CA VAL A 33 0.03 2.95 -14.99
C VAL A 33 1.26 2.38 -14.29
N HIS A 34 2.06 1.63 -15.05
CA HIS A 34 3.34 1.11 -14.58
C HIS A 34 4.43 2.19 -14.58
N VAL A 35 5.19 2.25 -13.49
CA VAL A 35 6.47 2.93 -13.41
C VAL A 35 7.55 1.95 -13.83
N ARG A 36 8.31 2.29 -14.87
CA ARG A 36 9.33 1.41 -15.45
C ARG A 36 10.72 1.97 -15.26
N SER A 37 11.72 1.10 -15.35
CA SER A 37 13.13 1.48 -15.20
C SER A 37 13.71 2.25 -16.38
N GLY A 38 13.00 2.27 -17.50
CA GLY A 38 13.39 2.94 -18.73
C GLY A 38 12.14 3.30 -19.54
N ALA A 39 12.30 4.25 -20.46
CA ALA A 39 11.24 4.67 -21.37
C ALA A 39 10.97 3.56 -22.40
N GLY A 40 10.04 2.67 -22.08
CA GLY A 40 9.60 1.64 -22.99
C GLY A 40 8.84 0.53 -22.28
N THR A 41 7.88 -0.06 -22.97
CA THR A 41 6.99 -1.11 -22.43
C THR A 41 7.71 -2.41 -22.09
N THR A 42 8.93 -2.62 -22.58
CA THR A 42 9.76 -3.80 -22.35
C THR A 42 10.69 -3.69 -21.14
N HIS A 43 10.81 -2.50 -20.54
CA HIS A 43 11.63 -2.30 -19.35
C HIS A 43 10.98 -2.89 -18.11
N HIS A 44 11.83 -3.29 -17.14
CA HIS A 44 11.35 -3.86 -15.88
C HIS A 44 10.48 -2.85 -15.13
N ILE A 45 9.42 -3.36 -14.51
CA ILE A 45 8.46 -2.56 -13.75
C ILE A 45 9.07 -2.32 -12.36
N LEU A 46 9.28 -1.05 -12.03
CA LEU A 46 9.73 -0.59 -10.70
C LEU A 46 8.56 -0.54 -9.72
N GLY A 47 7.36 -0.25 -10.23
CA GLY A 47 6.13 -0.17 -9.44
C GLY A 47 4.98 0.35 -10.29
N THR A 48 3.94 0.85 -9.63
CA THR A 48 2.71 1.32 -10.29
C THR A 48 2.15 2.56 -9.61
N LEU A 49 1.43 3.37 -10.38
CA LEU A 49 0.61 4.47 -9.88
C LEU A 49 -0.85 4.15 -10.17
N SER A 50 -1.69 4.29 -9.14
CA SER A 50 -3.14 4.29 -9.27
C SER A 50 -3.63 5.68 -9.69
N THR A 51 -4.82 5.74 -10.31
CA THR A 51 -5.49 7.00 -10.65
C THR A 51 -5.51 7.97 -9.47
N GLY A 52 -5.11 9.21 -9.72
CA GLY A 52 -5.02 10.30 -8.74
C GLY A 52 -3.70 10.36 -7.97
N SER A 53 -2.89 9.29 -7.97
CA SER A 53 -1.56 9.29 -7.34
C SER A 53 -0.60 10.16 -8.14
N CYS A 54 0.23 10.93 -7.44
CA CYS A 54 1.20 11.83 -8.06
C CYS A 54 2.62 11.47 -7.64
N VAL A 55 3.55 11.67 -8.57
CA VAL A 55 4.99 11.57 -8.36
C VAL A 55 5.66 12.85 -8.83
N THR A 56 6.83 13.15 -8.28
CA THR A 56 7.60 14.32 -8.72
C THR A 56 8.06 14.09 -10.15
N PHE A 57 7.70 15.01 -11.04
CA PHE A 57 8.18 15.00 -12.41
C PHE A 57 9.58 15.63 -12.46
N LYS A 58 10.52 14.95 -13.12
CA LYS A 58 11.92 15.39 -13.22
C LYS A 58 12.21 16.21 -14.48
N GLU A 59 11.15 16.78 -15.07
CA GLU A 59 11.22 17.70 -16.22
C GLU A 59 11.90 17.12 -17.46
N HIS A 60 11.98 15.80 -17.57
CA HIS A 60 12.58 15.11 -18.71
C HIS A 60 11.57 14.17 -19.38
N MET A 61 11.31 14.42 -20.65
CA MET A 61 10.45 13.62 -21.52
C MET A 61 11.29 12.90 -22.57
N MET A 62 10.95 11.65 -22.89
CA MET A 62 11.60 10.88 -23.95
C MET A 62 10.59 10.18 -24.85
N SER A 63 10.74 10.36 -26.15
CA SER A 63 9.96 9.61 -27.15
C SER A 63 10.56 8.22 -27.35
N ALA A 64 9.83 7.18 -26.98
CA ALA A 64 10.31 5.80 -27.10
C ALA A 64 9.13 4.83 -27.21
N THR A 65 9.33 3.74 -27.96
CA THR A 65 8.35 2.66 -28.14
C THR A 65 6.92 3.14 -28.49
N GLY A 66 6.81 4.21 -29.28
CA GLY A 66 5.51 4.76 -29.71
C GLY A 66 4.80 5.68 -28.71
N TYR A 67 5.40 5.97 -27.55
CA TYR A 67 4.83 6.86 -26.53
C TYR A 67 5.82 7.97 -26.16
N GLN A 68 5.30 9.06 -25.58
CA GLN A 68 6.11 9.97 -24.79
C GLN A 68 6.21 9.43 -23.36
N TRP A 69 7.40 9.39 -22.80
CA TRP A 69 7.66 8.89 -21.46
C TRP A 69 8.15 10.02 -20.57
N ALA A 70 7.50 10.20 -19.42
CA ALA A 70 7.89 11.15 -18.40
C ALA A 70 8.86 10.50 -17.42
N ASN A 71 10.01 11.13 -17.18
CA ASN A 71 10.91 10.75 -16.11
C ASN A 71 10.41 11.31 -14.79
N VAL A 72 10.31 10.44 -13.79
CA VAL A 72 9.75 10.76 -12.48
C VAL A 72 10.68 10.29 -11.37
N ASP A 73 10.59 10.95 -10.22
CA ASP A 73 11.13 10.42 -8.98
C ASP A 73 10.10 9.47 -8.36
N TYR A 74 10.42 8.18 -8.35
CA TYR A 74 9.62 7.14 -7.73
C TYR A 74 10.38 6.58 -6.53
N HIS A 75 9.99 7.01 -5.32
CA HIS A 75 10.62 6.61 -4.05
C HIS A 75 12.14 6.84 -4.00
N GLY A 76 12.63 7.95 -4.57
CA GLY A 76 14.06 8.29 -4.63
C GLY A 76 14.80 7.64 -5.80
N GLN A 77 14.10 6.93 -6.70
CA GLN A 77 14.68 6.27 -7.87
C GLN A 77 14.14 6.87 -9.18
N ASN A 78 14.95 6.81 -10.24
CA ASN A 78 14.53 7.23 -11.57
C ASN A 78 13.52 6.24 -12.16
N GLY A 79 12.28 6.69 -12.36
CA GLY A 79 11.24 5.94 -13.04
C GLY A 79 10.79 6.59 -14.35
N TRP A 80 10.09 5.82 -15.17
CA TRP A 80 9.53 6.25 -16.45
C TRP A 80 8.07 5.81 -16.57
N ILE A 81 7.19 6.74 -16.94
CA ILE A 81 5.75 6.52 -17.06
C ILE A 81 5.29 7.05 -18.41
N ALA A 82 4.42 6.32 -19.12
CA ALA A 82 3.84 6.79 -20.36
C ALA A 82 2.92 8.00 -20.10
N SER A 83 3.18 9.13 -20.77
CA SER A 83 2.54 10.41 -20.46
C SER A 83 1.05 10.46 -20.78
N ASP A 84 0.54 9.57 -21.63
CA ASP A 84 -0.88 9.48 -21.96
C ASP A 84 -1.73 9.16 -20.72
N TYR A 85 -1.11 8.57 -19.70
CA TYR A 85 -1.71 8.25 -18.42
C TYR A 85 -1.39 9.28 -17.34
N LEU A 86 -0.88 10.45 -17.71
CA LEU A 86 -0.46 11.49 -16.77
C LEU A 86 -1.16 12.83 -17.03
N THR A 87 -1.48 13.51 -15.94
CA THR A 87 -1.75 14.96 -15.94
C THR A 87 -0.68 15.65 -15.11
N PHE A 88 -0.19 16.79 -15.60
CA PHE A 88 0.87 17.54 -14.93
C PHE A 88 0.28 18.73 -14.18
N LYS A 89 0.68 18.90 -12.92
CA LYS A 89 0.25 20.03 -12.08
C LYS A 89 1.39 20.50 -11.21
N GLU A 90 1.32 21.74 -10.74
CA GLU A 90 2.25 22.24 -9.73
C GLU A 90 2.16 21.38 -8.46
N CYS A 91 3.30 20.93 -7.93
CA CYS A 91 3.32 20.30 -6.62
C CYS A 91 3.08 21.41 -5.58
N SER A 92 1.84 21.55 -5.12
CA SER A 92 1.54 22.42 -3.99
C SER A 92 2.26 21.87 -2.75
N GLN A 93 3.30 22.56 -2.30
CA GLN A 93 3.85 22.38 -0.95
C GLN A 93 2.77 22.88 0.04
N SER A 94 1.81 22.02 0.38
CA SER A 94 0.71 22.38 1.27
C SER A 94 1.09 22.08 2.71
N SER A 95 1.37 23.14 3.47
CA SER A 95 0.91 23.25 4.85
C SER A 95 -0.61 23.04 4.86
N SER A 96 -1.06 21.87 5.29
CA SER A 96 -2.46 21.45 5.19
C SER A 96 -3.21 21.66 6.50
N THR A 97 -4.10 22.66 6.53
CA THR A 97 -5.33 22.60 7.34
C THR A 97 -6.41 21.91 6.51
N HIS A 98 -6.32 20.58 6.42
CA HIS A 98 -7.46 19.73 6.12
C HIS A 98 -7.63 18.77 7.30
N THR A 99 -8.77 18.85 7.96
CA THR A 99 -9.30 17.84 8.87
C THR A 99 -9.60 16.55 8.09
N GLY A 100 -8.53 15.85 7.74
CA GLY A 100 -8.50 14.44 7.40
C GLY A 100 -7.33 13.89 8.21
N THR A 101 -7.62 13.03 9.17
CA THR A 101 -6.66 12.43 10.08
C THR A 101 -5.40 12.00 9.34
N HIS A 102 -4.28 12.64 9.69
CA HIS A 102 -2.95 12.34 9.17
C HIS A 102 -2.69 10.83 9.13
N SER A 103 -2.65 10.25 7.93
CA SER A 103 -1.96 8.99 7.71
C SER A 103 -0.48 9.27 7.98
N THR A 104 0.00 8.79 9.12
CA THR A 104 1.44 8.72 9.40
C THR A 104 2.12 8.05 8.21
N ALA A 105 3.06 8.75 7.58
CA ALA A 105 3.73 8.31 6.36
C ALA A 105 4.19 6.85 6.48
N GLY A 106 3.51 5.94 5.77
CA GLY A 106 3.84 4.50 5.75
C GLY A 106 2.73 3.55 6.22
N CYS A 107 1.70 4.02 6.93
CA CYS A 107 0.60 3.14 7.38
C CYS A 107 -0.63 3.18 6.47
N PRO A 108 -1.30 2.03 6.23
CA PRO A 108 -2.51 2.01 5.44
C PRO A 108 -3.68 2.59 6.23
N THR A 109 -4.69 3.09 5.52
CA THR A 109 -5.98 3.42 6.12
C THR A 109 -6.63 2.13 6.64
N ILE A 110 -6.88 2.09 7.95
CA ILE A 110 -7.64 1.00 8.58
C ILE A 110 -9.08 1.50 8.78
N ILE A 111 -10.02 0.90 8.05
CA ILE A 111 -11.46 1.07 8.24
C ILE A 111 -11.85 0.30 9.49
N SER A 112 -12.20 1.04 10.55
CA SER A 112 -12.56 0.49 11.85
C SER A 112 -13.83 -0.36 11.78
N ARG A 113 -14.00 -1.23 12.78
CA ARG A 113 -15.23 -2.02 12.97
C ARG A 113 -16.51 -1.17 12.88
N SER A 114 -16.51 0.00 13.51
CA SER A 114 -17.65 0.93 13.44
C SER A 114 -17.90 1.47 12.02
N GLU A 115 -16.85 1.80 11.28
CA GLU A 115 -16.98 2.41 9.95
C GLU A 115 -17.51 1.43 8.90
N TRP A 116 -17.08 0.16 8.93
CA TRP A 116 -17.65 -0.86 8.05
C TRP A 116 -18.95 -1.45 8.59
N GLY A 117 -19.40 -1.07 9.79
CA GLY A 117 -20.66 -1.51 10.38
C GLY A 117 -20.62 -2.97 10.85
N ALA A 118 -19.54 -3.34 11.54
CA ALA A 118 -19.40 -4.62 12.21
C ALA A 118 -20.52 -4.84 13.23
N ARG A 119 -21.11 -6.03 13.24
CA ARG A 119 -21.91 -6.44 14.40
C ARG A 119 -21.01 -6.81 15.57
N ALA A 120 -21.57 -6.77 16.77
CA ALA A 120 -20.88 -7.18 17.99
C ALA A 120 -20.53 -8.68 17.96
N PRO A 121 -19.37 -9.09 18.52
CA PRO A 121 -19.08 -10.50 18.74
C PRO A 121 -20.13 -11.17 19.63
N THR A 122 -20.44 -12.45 19.41
CA THR A 122 -21.41 -13.18 20.25
C THR A 122 -20.87 -13.52 21.64
N HIS A 123 -19.55 -13.52 21.81
CA HIS A 123 -18.86 -13.67 23.09
C HIS A 123 -17.45 -13.06 23.00
N HIS A 124 -16.86 -12.78 24.17
CA HIS A 124 -15.51 -12.22 24.25
C HIS A 124 -14.47 -13.22 23.73
N ASN A 125 -13.63 -12.75 22.83
CA ASN A 125 -12.43 -13.45 22.42
C ASN A 125 -11.29 -13.15 23.40
N GLY A 126 -10.45 -14.15 23.66
CA GLY A 126 -9.25 -13.96 24.46
C GLY A 126 -8.30 -12.95 23.82
N ARG A 127 -7.50 -12.28 24.66
CA ARG A 127 -6.38 -11.45 24.21
C ARG A 127 -5.23 -12.33 23.73
N LEU A 128 -4.47 -11.88 22.75
CA LEU A 128 -3.21 -12.51 22.38
C LEU A 128 -2.28 -12.56 23.62
N PRO A 129 -1.67 -13.72 23.93
CA PRO A 129 -0.87 -13.91 25.15
C PRO A 129 0.46 -13.15 25.12
N ALA A 130 0.97 -12.82 23.94
CA ALA A 130 2.18 -12.04 23.71
C ALA A 130 2.08 -11.29 22.38
N THR A 131 3.03 -10.39 22.11
CA THR A 131 3.18 -9.79 20.77
C THR A 131 3.38 -10.92 19.73
N PRO A 132 2.52 -11.03 18.72
CA PRO A 132 2.61 -12.09 17.71
C PRO A 132 3.94 -12.13 16.96
N GLY A 133 4.48 -13.33 16.83
CA GLY A 133 5.69 -13.63 16.07
C GLY A 133 5.41 -14.04 14.62
N HIS A 134 4.14 -14.20 14.25
CA HIS A 134 3.75 -14.71 12.93
C HIS A 134 2.71 -13.82 12.26
N VAL A 135 2.77 -13.77 10.93
CA VAL A 135 1.72 -13.24 10.07
C VAL A 135 1.31 -14.33 9.08
N TYR A 136 0.03 -14.68 9.09
CA TYR A 136 -0.54 -15.69 8.21
C TYR A 136 -1.36 -15.01 7.11
N ILE A 137 -0.95 -15.20 5.86
CA ILE A 137 -1.65 -14.66 4.69
C ILE A 137 -2.72 -15.63 4.21
N HIS A 138 -3.93 -15.10 4.02
CA HIS A 138 -5.11 -15.80 3.54
C HIS A 138 -5.67 -15.14 2.27
N HIS A 139 -6.48 -15.89 1.53
CA HIS A 139 -7.44 -15.33 0.58
C HIS A 139 -8.88 -15.61 1.03
N GLY A 140 -9.83 -14.85 0.50
CA GLY A 140 -11.24 -15.02 0.84
C GLY A 140 -11.92 -16.20 0.13
N ALA A 141 -11.34 -16.70 -0.97
CA ALA A 141 -11.97 -17.69 -1.86
C ALA A 141 -13.36 -17.26 -2.41
N THR A 142 -13.57 -15.95 -2.50
CA THR A 142 -14.76 -15.31 -3.08
C THR A 142 -14.35 -14.45 -4.28
N PRO A 143 -15.30 -13.85 -5.04
CA PRO A 143 -14.95 -12.71 -5.88
C PRO A 143 -14.30 -11.60 -5.04
N GLY A 144 -13.40 -10.84 -5.68
CA GLY A 144 -12.77 -9.66 -5.08
C GLY A 144 -13.75 -8.52 -4.85
N CYS A 145 -13.21 -7.35 -4.50
CA CYS A 145 -13.96 -6.11 -4.36
C CYS A 145 -13.04 -4.93 -4.69
N HIS A 146 -13.56 -3.89 -5.37
CA HIS A 146 -12.71 -2.83 -5.94
C HIS A 146 -13.09 -1.40 -5.51
N THR A 147 -14.18 -1.25 -4.74
CA THR A 147 -14.58 0.04 -4.17
C THR A 147 -14.82 -0.11 -2.68
N LYS A 148 -14.66 0.97 -1.91
CA LYS A 148 -14.91 0.95 -0.46
C LYS A 148 -16.30 0.41 -0.12
N ALA A 149 -17.33 0.79 -0.88
CA ALA A 149 -18.70 0.33 -0.64
C ALA A 149 -18.86 -1.19 -0.86
N ASP A 150 -18.28 -1.72 -1.94
CA ASP A 150 -18.30 -3.15 -2.24
C ASP A 150 -17.46 -3.96 -1.23
N CYS A 151 -16.28 -3.48 -0.88
CA CYS A 151 -15.44 -4.13 0.11
C CYS A 151 -16.06 -4.10 1.52
N ILE A 152 -16.80 -3.06 1.89
CA ILE A 152 -17.63 -3.06 3.12
C ILE A 152 -18.70 -4.16 3.07
N GLN A 153 -19.39 -4.34 1.94
CA GLN A 153 -20.35 -5.43 1.78
C GLN A 153 -19.67 -6.79 1.89
N ARG A 154 -18.48 -6.94 1.29
CA ARG A 154 -17.70 -8.18 1.33
C ARG A 154 -17.22 -8.53 2.74
N VAL A 155 -16.65 -7.59 3.50
CA VAL A 155 -16.21 -7.88 4.89
C VAL A 155 -17.40 -8.23 5.80
N ARG A 156 -18.56 -7.58 5.61
CA ARG A 156 -19.80 -7.96 6.31
C ARG A 156 -20.21 -9.39 5.97
N SER A 157 -20.12 -9.78 4.69
CA SER A 157 -20.44 -11.15 4.28
C SER A 157 -19.53 -12.19 4.93
N TYR A 158 -18.24 -11.88 5.13
CA TYR A 158 -17.32 -12.76 5.86
C TYR A 158 -17.68 -12.84 7.34
N GLN A 159 -18.00 -11.72 7.98
CA GLN A 159 -18.44 -11.74 9.38
C GLN A 159 -19.73 -12.55 9.56
N ASN A 160 -20.70 -12.38 8.67
CA ASN A 160 -21.96 -13.12 8.70
C ASN A 160 -21.73 -14.62 8.52
N TYR A 161 -20.97 -15.02 7.51
CA TYR A 161 -20.65 -16.43 7.26
C TYR A 161 -19.94 -17.11 8.44
N HIS A 162 -18.94 -16.45 9.03
CA HIS A 162 -18.20 -17.00 10.16
C HIS A 162 -19.07 -17.17 11.42
N MET A 163 -19.94 -16.22 11.70
CA MET A 163 -20.75 -16.26 12.92
C MET A 163 -22.06 -17.06 12.73
N ASP A 164 -22.76 -16.89 11.62
CA ASP A 164 -24.06 -17.52 11.38
C ASP A 164 -23.91 -18.96 10.86
N SER A 165 -22.92 -19.21 9.99
CA SER A 165 -22.74 -20.53 9.39
C SER A 165 -21.68 -21.38 10.09
N HIS A 166 -20.61 -20.77 10.65
CA HIS A 166 -19.54 -21.50 11.36
C HIS A 166 -19.67 -21.44 12.89
N GLY A 167 -20.62 -20.65 13.42
CA GLY A 167 -20.84 -20.51 14.86
C GLY A 167 -19.70 -19.81 15.61
N TRP A 168 -18.79 -19.12 14.91
CA TRP A 168 -17.69 -18.41 15.54
C TRP A 168 -18.19 -17.17 16.28
N SER A 169 -17.41 -16.72 17.27
CA SER A 169 -17.70 -15.50 18.02
C SER A 169 -17.83 -14.25 17.14
N ASP A 170 -17.04 -14.19 16.06
CA ASP A 170 -16.79 -13.03 15.22
C ASP A 170 -16.08 -13.48 13.93
N ILE A 171 -15.86 -12.55 12.98
CA ILE A 171 -14.99 -12.76 11.81
C ILE A 171 -13.66 -13.38 12.24
N GLY A 172 -13.18 -14.41 11.52
CA GLY A 172 -12.01 -15.18 11.96
C GLY A 172 -10.66 -14.46 11.80
N TYR A 173 -10.56 -13.50 10.89
CA TYR A 173 -9.32 -12.80 10.55
C TYR A 173 -9.04 -11.62 11.48
N SER A 174 -7.77 -11.33 11.73
CA SER A 174 -7.34 -10.11 12.42
C SER A 174 -7.65 -8.88 11.56
N PHE A 175 -7.29 -8.95 10.27
CA PHE A 175 -7.57 -7.91 9.28
C PHE A 175 -7.96 -8.52 7.94
N VAL A 176 -8.78 -7.79 7.19
CA VAL A 176 -9.22 -8.16 5.83
C VAL A 176 -8.84 -7.04 4.87
N ILE A 177 -8.29 -7.34 3.70
CA ILE A 177 -7.72 -6.35 2.77
C ILE A 177 -8.47 -6.43 1.45
N GLY A 178 -9.02 -5.31 1.00
CA GLY A 178 -9.71 -5.20 -0.29
C GLY A 178 -8.76 -4.82 -1.43
N GLU A 179 -9.17 -5.11 -2.67
CA GLU A 179 -8.49 -4.60 -3.87
C GLU A 179 -8.81 -3.11 -4.13
N ASP A 180 -9.59 -2.48 -3.25
CA ASP A 180 -9.70 -1.03 -3.12
C ASP A 180 -8.53 -0.41 -2.32
N GLY A 181 -7.58 -1.22 -1.85
CA GLY A 181 -6.39 -0.79 -1.09
C GLY A 181 -6.65 -0.44 0.38
N ASN A 182 -7.88 -0.62 0.88
CA ASN A 182 -8.20 -0.39 2.28
C ASN A 182 -7.95 -1.66 3.11
N VAL A 183 -7.58 -1.45 4.37
CA VAL A 183 -7.55 -2.50 5.39
C VAL A 183 -8.83 -2.39 6.22
N TYR A 184 -9.53 -3.49 6.42
CA TYR A 184 -10.74 -3.60 7.21
C TYR A 184 -10.42 -4.32 8.52
N GLU A 185 -10.69 -3.66 9.64
CA GLU A 185 -10.45 -4.22 10.97
C GLU A 185 -11.37 -5.41 11.23
N GLY A 186 -10.80 -6.61 11.37
CA GLY A 186 -11.49 -7.81 11.82
C GLY A 186 -11.47 -7.88 13.35
N ARG A 187 -10.81 -8.89 13.90
CA ARG A 187 -10.55 -8.97 15.35
C ARG A 187 -9.49 -7.98 15.84
N GLY A 188 -8.77 -7.35 14.92
CA GLY A 188 -7.77 -6.31 15.20
C GLY A 188 -6.45 -6.87 15.74
N TRP A 189 -5.67 -6.00 16.36
CA TRP A 189 -4.29 -6.27 16.76
C TRP A 189 -4.13 -7.15 18.01
N ASP A 190 -5.07 -7.07 18.95
CA ASP A 190 -4.87 -7.58 20.32
C ASP A 190 -5.69 -8.83 20.63
N THR A 191 -6.56 -9.26 19.71
CA THR A 191 -7.55 -10.31 19.95
C THR A 191 -7.18 -11.59 19.21
N VAL A 192 -7.34 -12.74 19.87
CA VAL A 192 -7.10 -14.06 19.28
C VAL A 192 -8.02 -14.31 18.07
N GLY A 193 -7.40 -14.78 16.97
CA GLY A 193 -8.06 -15.12 15.71
C GLY A 193 -8.89 -16.41 15.73
N ALA A 194 -9.49 -16.73 14.59
CA ALA A 194 -9.99 -18.07 14.24
C ALA A 194 -9.60 -18.45 12.79
N HIS A 195 -8.50 -17.89 12.30
CA HIS A 195 -8.09 -17.98 10.90
C HIS A 195 -7.24 -19.22 10.59
N THR A 196 -6.41 -19.67 11.54
CA THR A 196 -5.43 -20.73 11.32
C THR A 196 -5.38 -21.61 12.54
N LEU A 197 -5.93 -22.83 12.42
CA LEU A 197 -5.97 -23.79 13.52
C LEU A 197 -4.54 -24.01 14.09
N HIS A 198 -4.42 -24.08 15.42
CA HIS A 198 -3.16 -24.15 16.17
C HIS A 198 -2.25 -22.91 16.12
N HIS A 199 -2.60 -21.89 15.34
CA HIS A 199 -1.80 -20.67 15.16
C HIS A 199 -2.60 -19.36 15.38
N ASN A 200 -3.76 -19.46 16.04
CA ASN A 200 -4.60 -18.30 16.33
C ASN A 200 -4.04 -17.44 17.49
N THR A 201 -3.13 -17.99 18.30
CA THR A 201 -2.58 -17.37 19.51
C THR A 201 -1.15 -16.86 19.36
N ASP A 202 -0.44 -17.23 18.31
CA ASP A 202 0.96 -16.85 18.05
C ASP A 202 1.13 -15.92 16.83
N GLY A 203 0.05 -15.68 16.07
CA GLY A 203 0.07 -14.89 14.85
C GLY A 203 -1.20 -14.11 14.57
N LEU A 204 -1.09 -13.20 13.60
CA LEU A 204 -2.22 -12.46 13.05
C LEU A 204 -2.59 -13.00 11.67
N GLY A 205 -3.88 -13.14 11.41
CA GLY A 205 -4.40 -13.59 10.12
C GLY A 205 -4.84 -12.43 9.24
N PHE A 206 -4.16 -12.23 8.11
CA PHE A 206 -4.47 -11.19 7.13
C PHE A 206 -5.10 -11.82 5.89
N CYS A 207 -6.38 -11.54 5.63
CA CYS A 207 -7.11 -12.11 4.50
C CYS A 207 -7.27 -11.10 3.36
N VAL A 208 -6.75 -11.40 2.18
CA VAL A 208 -7.01 -10.61 0.98
C VAL A 208 -8.33 -11.05 0.35
N MET A 209 -9.27 -10.12 0.15
CA MET A 209 -10.60 -10.41 -0.42
C MET A 209 -10.47 -10.79 -1.89
N GLY A 210 -10.80 -12.03 -2.23
CA GLY A 210 -10.69 -12.54 -3.60
C GLY A 210 -10.32 -14.01 -3.67
N ASN A 211 -10.20 -14.53 -4.90
CA ASN A 211 -9.79 -15.90 -5.18
C ASN A 211 -8.54 -15.90 -6.07
N PHE A 212 -7.38 -15.94 -5.43
CA PHE A 212 -6.09 -15.79 -6.10
C PHE A 212 -5.45 -17.11 -6.54
N MET A 213 -6.25 -18.09 -6.95
CA MET A 213 -5.74 -19.33 -7.55
C MET A 213 -5.09 -19.06 -8.92
N THR A 214 -5.74 -18.29 -9.78
CA THR A 214 -5.33 -18.13 -11.18
C THR A 214 -4.80 -16.73 -11.53
N HIS A 215 -5.09 -15.73 -10.70
CA HIS A 215 -4.62 -14.36 -10.84
C HIS A 215 -4.10 -13.83 -9.50
N ALA A 216 -3.16 -12.87 -9.54
CA ALA A 216 -2.68 -12.19 -8.35
C ALA A 216 -3.68 -11.11 -7.89
N PRO A 217 -3.69 -10.73 -6.60
CA PRO A 217 -4.34 -9.49 -6.18
C PRO A 217 -3.67 -8.29 -6.85
N ASN A 218 -4.41 -7.19 -6.97
CA ASN A 218 -3.86 -5.95 -7.46
C ASN A 218 -2.83 -5.33 -6.50
N ASP A 219 -2.03 -4.39 -7.02
CA ASP A 219 -0.95 -3.78 -6.26
C ASP A 219 -1.45 -2.99 -5.04
N MET A 220 -2.67 -2.45 -5.09
CA MET A 220 -3.27 -1.73 -3.96
C MET A 220 -3.45 -2.65 -2.75
N ALA A 221 -4.00 -3.86 -2.95
CA ALA A 221 -4.11 -4.86 -1.90
C ALA A 221 -2.74 -5.32 -1.41
N ILE A 222 -1.80 -5.60 -2.33
CA ILE A 222 -0.44 -6.04 -1.96
C ILE A 222 0.29 -4.98 -1.12
N ASN A 223 0.21 -3.72 -1.52
CA ASN A 223 0.83 -2.61 -0.80
C ASN A 223 0.15 -2.39 0.56
N ALA A 224 -1.18 -2.49 0.64
CA ALA A 224 -1.90 -2.41 1.90
C ALA A 224 -1.46 -3.50 2.89
N VAL A 225 -1.27 -4.75 2.44
CA VAL A 225 -0.73 -5.84 3.28
C VAL A 225 0.67 -5.50 3.78
N LYS A 226 1.58 -5.10 2.89
CA LYS A 226 2.97 -4.76 3.26
C LYS A 226 3.04 -3.61 4.26
N SER A 227 2.30 -2.52 4.00
CA SER A 227 2.21 -1.37 4.90
C SER A 227 1.59 -1.72 6.24
N LEU A 228 0.58 -2.60 6.25
CA LEU A 228 -0.03 -3.09 7.49
C LEU A 228 0.98 -3.86 8.35
N ILE A 229 1.76 -4.77 7.74
CA ILE A 229 2.83 -5.49 8.44
C ILE A 229 3.87 -4.51 8.98
N HIS A 230 4.36 -3.59 8.14
CA HIS A 230 5.32 -2.58 8.52
C HIS A 230 4.86 -1.78 9.75
N CYS A 231 3.61 -1.31 9.75
CA CYS A 231 3.07 -0.56 10.86
C CYS A 231 2.80 -1.40 12.09
N GLY A 232 2.38 -2.66 11.92
CA GLY A 232 2.28 -3.61 13.03
C GLY A 232 3.63 -3.77 13.74
N VAL A 233 4.73 -3.84 13.00
CA VAL A 233 6.09 -3.89 13.58
C VAL A 233 6.45 -2.58 14.29
N GLN A 234 6.23 -1.42 13.65
CA GLN A 234 6.53 -0.11 14.25
C GLN A 234 5.73 0.15 15.54
N MET A 235 4.49 -0.33 15.60
CA MET A 235 3.61 -0.20 16.76
C MET A 235 3.87 -1.26 17.85
N GLY A 236 4.80 -2.19 17.64
CA GLY A 236 5.03 -3.31 18.56
C GLY A 236 3.87 -4.32 18.63
N LYS A 237 2.98 -4.31 17.63
CA LYS A 237 1.89 -5.27 17.44
C LYS A 237 2.32 -6.54 16.70
N ILE A 238 3.49 -6.51 16.07
CA ILE A 238 4.17 -7.64 15.43
C ILE A 238 5.64 -7.57 15.86
N THR A 239 6.27 -8.70 16.18
CA THR A 239 7.70 -8.72 16.51
C THR A 239 8.56 -8.33 15.30
N HIS A 240 9.71 -7.67 15.50
CA HIS A 240 10.61 -7.29 14.40
C HIS A 240 11.16 -8.50 13.61
N ASN A 241 11.35 -9.65 14.26
CA ASN A 241 11.81 -10.90 13.64
C ASN A 241 10.64 -11.84 13.29
N TYR A 242 9.48 -11.28 12.93
CA TYR A 242 8.31 -12.09 12.60
C TYR A 242 8.59 -13.06 11.46
N VAL A 243 7.76 -14.10 11.38
CA VAL A 243 7.75 -15.08 10.29
C VAL A 243 6.45 -14.91 9.49
N LEU A 244 6.60 -14.73 8.18
CA LEU A 244 5.50 -14.67 7.22
C LEU A 244 5.25 -16.06 6.64
N LYS A 245 3.99 -16.51 6.68
CA LYS A 245 3.55 -17.78 6.09
C LYS A 245 2.23 -17.60 5.33
N GLY A 246 2.02 -18.37 4.28
CA GLY A 246 0.69 -18.61 3.74
C GLY A 246 -0.06 -19.62 4.61
N HIS A 247 -1.39 -19.59 4.62
CA HIS A 247 -2.17 -20.57 5.38
C HIS A 247 -1.79 -22.03 5.02
N ARG A 248 -1.54 -22.32 3.74
CA ARG A 248 -1.09 -23.64 3.27
C ARG A 248 0.25 -24.13 3.85
N ASP A 249 1.09 -23.25 4.40
CA ASP A 249 2.36 -23.67 5.00
C ASP A 249 2.16 -24.38 6.35
N VAL A 250 0.98 -24.21 6.97
CA VAL A 250 0.66 -24.74 8.31
C VAL A 250 -0.70 -25.46 8.36
N GLY A 251 -1.31 -25.71 7.21
CA GLY A 251 -2.61 -26.35 7.12
C GLY A 251 -2.84 -27.03 5.77
N GLN A 252 -3.74 -28.01 5.76
CA GLN A 252 -4.14 -28.72 4.53
C GLN A 252 -5.19 -27.90 3.76
N THR A 253 -4.73 -26.87 3.05
CA THR A 253 -5.61 -25.94 2.33
C THR A 253 -4.94 -25.38 1.08
N ALA A 254 -5.75 -24.95 0.10
CA ALA A 254 -5.26 -24.18 -1.04
C ALA A 254 -5.09 -22.69 -0.71
N CYS A 255 -5.50 -22.20 0.46
CA CYS A 255 -5.32 -20.80 0.86
C CYS A 255 -3.82 -20.46 1.02
N PRO A 256 -3.30 -19.30 0.54
CA PRO A 256 -3.99 -18.11 0.02
C PRO A 256 -4.20 -18.08 -1.50
N GLY A 257 -4.21 -19.23 -2.16
CA GLY A 257 -4.28 -19.35 -3.62
C GLY A 257 -2.91 -19.24 -4.30
N ASP A 258 -2.75 -19.90 -5.44
CA ASP A 258 -1.42 -20.15 -6.02
C ASP A 258 -0.68 -18.87 -6.44
N LYS A 259 -1.38 -17.86 -6.94
CA LYS A 259 -0.74 -16.61 -7.37
C LYS A 259 -0.38 -15.71 -6.20
N LEU A 260 -1.26 -15.56 -5.21
CA LEU A 260 -0.90 -14.83 -3.99
C LEU A 260 0.19 -15.57 -3.21
N TYR A 261 0.13 -16.90 -3.13
CA TYR A 261 1.19 -17.70 -2.50
C TYR A 261 2.54 -17.54 -3.20
N ALA A 262 2.57 -17.56 -4.54
CA ALA A 262 3.79 -17.31 -5.30
C ALA A 262 4.38 -15.91 -5.01
N LEU A 263 3.53 -14.90 -4.81
CA LEU A 263 3.96 -13.55 -4.46
C LEU A 263 4.54 -13.46 -3.04
N ILE A 264 3.88 -13.99 -2.03
CA ILE A 264 4.37 -13.85 -0.63
C ILE A 264 5.70 -14.56 -0.42
N LYS A 265 6.01 -15.60 -1.22
CA LYS A 265 7.32 -16.27 -1.22
C LYS A 265 8.48 -15.35 -1.59
N THR A 266 8.23 -14.23 -2.24
CA THR A 266 9.26 -13.25 -2.61
C THR A 266 9.42 -12.15 -1.58
N TRP A 267 8.58 -12.12 -0.54
CA TRP A 267 8.60 -11.05 0.46
C TRP A 267 9.63 -11.32 1.55
N PRO A 268 10.16 -10.26 2.19
CA PRO A 268 10.95 -10.40 3.41
C PRO A 268 10.20 -11.21 4.48
N HIS A 269 10.96 -11.92 5.32
CA HIS A 269 10.44 -12.75 6.41
C HIS A 269 9.59 -13.96 6.00
N TYR A 270 9.47 -14.27 4.71
CA TYR A 270 8.84 -15.53 4.30
C TYR A 270 9.70 -16.74 4.70
N HIS A 271 9.08 -17.70 5.40
CA HIS A 271 9.71 -18.99 5.71
C HIS A 271 8.75 -20.15 5.44
N HIS A 272 9.22 -21.13 4.66
CA HIS A 272 8.53 -22.40 4.42
C HIS A 272 8.48 -23.25 5.69
#